data_AF-A0A7E6EMN8-F1
#
_entry.id   AF-A0A7E6EMN8-F1
#
_cell.length_a   1.000
_cell.length_b   1.000
_cell.length_c   1.000
_cell.angle_alpha   90.00
_cell.angle_beta   90.00
_cell.angle_gamma   90.00
#
_symmetry.space_group_name_H-M   'P 1'
#
loop_
_entity.id
_entity.type
_entity.pdbx_description
1 polymer ?
#
loop_
_entity_poly.entity_id
_entity_poly.type
_entity_poly.pdbx_seq_one_letter_code
_entity_poly.pdbx_strand_id
1 'polypeptide(L)'
;MLYFLNALAQFIITDLLLSNGNLSVYGVTLVRDLLSGRTPESIFFPRQTLCDFYVRELGLEIIGTRHTVQCVLSINLFLQAIFSFYWFWLLLVLLYNLSNTFHWMVHLCSKSNSRSYVLKHIRQELLLNSNPDKCCRNDPQINKFIDQYLQTDGIFVLRLISRNISDIVMTDLTSALYENFKIMESVSNLESSFSFAKNV
;
A
#
# COMPACT_ATOMS: atom_id res chain seq x y z
N MET A 1 1.94 0.99 1.32
CA MET A 1 2.84 0.13 0.54
C MET A 1 3.01 -1.25 1.17
N LEU A 2 3.60 -1.39 2.38
CA LEU A 2 3.76 -2.70 3.05
C LEU A 2 2.44 -3.47 3.24
N TYR A 3 1.37 -2.80 3.69
CA TYR A 3 0.05 -3.43 3.83
C TYR A 3 -0.52 -3.93 2.49
N PHE A 4 -0.28 -3.20 1.41
CA PHE A 4 -0.70 -3.60 0.07
C PHE A 4 0.08 -4.83 -0.40
N LEU A 5 1.41 -4.86 -0.19
CA LEU A 5 2.24 -6.03 -0.50
C LEU A 5 1.83 -7.26 0.32
N ASN A 6 1.53 -7.09 1.61
CA ASN A 6 1.05 -8.19 2.45
C ASN A 6 -0.30 -8.73 1.94
N ALA A 7 -1.26 -7.86 1.67
CA ALA A 7 -2.56 -8.25 1.12
C ALA A 7 -2.41 -8.94 -0.25
N LEU A 8 -1.51 -8.46 -1.11
CA LEU A 8 -1.21 -9.06 -2.41
C LEU A 8 -0.59 -10.45 -2.26
N ALA A 9 0.37 -10.62 -1.34
CA ALA A 9 0.98 -11.92 -1.07
C ALA A 9 -0.06 -12.93 -0.54
N GLN A 10 -0.90 -12.52 0.42
CA GLN A 10 -1.99 -13.35 0.94
C GLN A 10 -2.99 -13.75 -0.15
N PHE A 11 -3.31 -12.82 -1.06
CA PHE A 11 -4.17 -13.08 -2.21
C PHE A 11 -3.56 -14.10 -3.17
N ILE A 12 -2.29 -13.95 -3.54
CA ILE A 12 -1.58 -14.88 -4.43
C ILE A 12 -1.51 -16.28 -3.82
N ILE A 13 -1.16 -16.38 -2.53
CA ILE A 13 -1.08 -17.68 -1.84
C ILE A 13 -2.44 -18.38 -1.82
N THR A 14 -3.50 -17.62 -1.52
CA THR A 14 -4.87 -18.16 -1.51
C THR A 14 -5.31 -18.58 -2.91
N ASP A 15 -4.97 -17.81 -3.95
CA ASP A 15 -5.27 -18.15 -5.34
C ASP A 15 -4.58 -19.45 -5.76
N LEU A 16 -3.29 -19.60 -5.45
CA LEU A 16 -2.51 -20.80 -5.77
C LEU A 16 -3.07 -22.05 -5.06
N LEU A 17 -3.47 -21.91 -3.79
CA LEU A 17 -4.06 -22.99 -3.00
C LEU A 17 -5.39 -23.48 -3.60
N LEU A 18 -6.22 -22.56 -4.13
CA LEU A 18 -7.55 -22.90 -4.62
C LEU A 18 -7.53 -23.30 -6.11
N SER A 19 -6.57 -22.78 -6.88
CA SER A 19 -6.44 -22.97 -8.33
C SER A 19 -5.41 -24.05 -8.71
N ASN A 20 -5.33 -25.12 -7.91
CA ASN A 20 -4.49 -26.31 -8.21
C ASN A 20 -3.02 -25.97 -8.54
N GLY A 21 -2.46 -24.89 -7.96
CA GLY A 21 -1.06 -24.49 -8.12
C GLY A 21 -0.79 -23.59 -9.31
N ASN A 22 -1.82 -23.26 -10.09
CA ASN A 22 -1.73 -22.32 -11.21
C ASN A 22 -2.39 -20.99 -10.83
N LEU A 23 -1.82 -19.88 -11.28
CA LEU A 23 -2.38 -18.55 -11.06
C LEU A 23 -3.50 -18.28 -12.09
N SER A 24 -4.74 -18.69 -11.79
CA SER A 24 -5.88 -18.56 -12.72
C SER A 24 -7.00 -17.65 -12.23
N VAL A 25 -6.82 -16.95 -11.11
CA VAL A 25 -7.84 -16.08 -10.52
C VAL A 25 -9.09 -16.90 -10.19
N TYR A 26 -8.96 -17.76 -9.18
CA TYR A 26 -9.94 -18.78 -8.79
C TYR A 26 -11.37 -18.26 -8.74
N GLY A 27 -11.62 -17.07 -8.16
CA GLY A 27 -12.98 -16.55 -8.02
C GLY A 27 -13.69 -16.28 -9.35
N VAL A 28 -12.97 -15.91 -10.41
CA VAL A 28 -13.57 -15.74 -11.75
C VAL A 28 -13.95 -17.08 -12.35
N THR A 29 -13.07 -18.07 -12.23
CA THR A 29 -13.32 -19.45 -12.67
C THR A 29 -14.49 -20.05 -11.90
N LEU A 30 -14.56 -19.85 -10.58
CA LEU A 30 -15.66 -20.30 -9.73
C LEU A 30 -17.00 -19.70 -10.17
N VAL A 31 -17.08 -18.38 -10.39
CA VAL A 31 -18.33 -17.73 -10.83
C VAL A 31 -18.74 -18.25 -12.21
N ARG A 32 -17.79 -18.42 -13.13
CA ARG A 32 -18.05 -18.99 -14.46
C ARG A 32 -18.59 -20.43 -14.37
N ASP A 33 -17.99 -21.25 -13.53
CA ASP A 33 -18.39 -22.65 -13.35
C ASP A 33 -19.79 -22.74 -12.74
N LEU A 34 -20.08 -21.93 -11.72
CA LEU A 34 -21.41 -21.83 -11.11
C LEU A 34 -22.49 -21.40 -12.12
N LEU A 35 -22.20 -20.39 -12.96
CA LEU A 35 -23.12 -19.95 -14.02
C LEU A 35 -23.34 -21.02 -15.08
N SER A 36 -22.34 -21.84 -15.36
CA SER A 36 -22.43 -22.96 -16.32
C SER A 36 -23.02 -24.24 -15.73
N GLY A 37 -23.36 -24.25 -14.44
CA GLY A 37 -23.85 -25.44 -13.73
C GLY A 37 -22.79 -26.52 -13.51
N ARG A 38 -21.49 -26.19 -13.65
CA ARG A 38 -20.39 -27.11 -13.40
C ARG A 38 -19.97 -27.02 -11.94
N THR A 39 -19.74 -28.18 -11.33
CA THR A 39 -19.17 -28.24 -9.99
C THR A 39 -17.65 -28.06 -10.07
N PRO A 40 -17.06 -27.09 -9.34
CA PRO A 40 -15.62 -26.90 -9.34
C PRO A 40 -14.95 -28.10 -8.68
N GLU A 41 -14.10 -28.81 -9.43
CA GLU A 41 -13.25 -29.88 -8.91
C GLU A 41 -11.87 -29.32 -8.55
N SER A 42 -11.43 -29.58 -7.33
CA SER A 42 -10.11 -29.17 -6.84
C SER A 42 -9.29 -30.40 -6.46
N ILE A 43 -8.03 -30.42 -6.91
CA ILE A 43 -7.06 -31.47 -6.60
C ILE A 43 -6.59 -31.33 -5.15
N PHE A 44 -6.47 -30.09 -4.64
CA PHE A 44 -6.09 -29.84 -3.25
C PHE A 44 -7.23 -30.05 -2.26
N PHE A 45 -8.47 -29.89 -2.71
CA PHE A 45 -9.67 -30.08 -1.88
C PHE A 45 -10.54 -31.27 -2.37
N PRO A 46 -10.07 -32.54 -2.31
CA PRO A 46 -10.90 -33.70 -2.67
C PRO A 46 -12.12 -33.83 -1.75
N ARG A 47 -13.30 -33.99 -2.35
CA ARG A 47 -14.57 -34.19 -1.63
C ARG A 47 -14.79 -35.63 -1.20
N GLN A 48 -14.17 -36.56 -1.90
CA GLN A 48 -14.27 -38.01 -1.68
C GLN A 48 -12.87 -38.63 -1.75
N THR A 49 -12.59 -39.57 -0.85
CA THR A 49 -11.31 -40.29 -0.79
C THR A 49 -11.57 -41.79 -0.63
N LEU A 50 -10.66 -42.62 -1.12
CA LEU A 50 -10.68 -44.06 -0.86
C LEU A 50 -9.88 -44.34 0.41
N CYS A 51 -10.49 -45.05 1.36
CA CYS A 51 -9.84 -45.48 2.58
C CYS A 51 -9.76 -47.00 2.62
N ASP A 52 -8.56 -47.48 2.95
CA ASP A 52 -8.26 -48.89 3.12
C ASP A 52 -8.30 -49.29 4.59
N PHE A 53 -9.09 -50.31 4.90
CA PHE A 53 -9.14 -50.89 6.23
C PHE A 53 -8.81 -52.39 6.16
N TYR A 54 -8.07 -52.88 7.15
CA TYR A 54 -7.73 -54.30 7.29
C TYR A 54 -8.67 -54.93 8.31
N VAL A 55 -9.53 -55.86 7.87
CA VAL A 55 -10.43 -56.61 8.74
C VAL A 55 -9.78 -57.96 9.04
N ARG A 56 -9.74 -58.37 10.31
CA ARG A 56 -9.18 -59.67 10.71
C ARG A 56 -10.28 -60.72 10.70
N GLU A 57 -10.12 -61.75 9.89
CA GLU A 57 -10.98 -62.93 9.86
C GLU A 57 -10.28 -64.13 10.53
N LEU A 58 -11.06 -65.05 11.14
CA LEU A 58 -10.54 -66.25 11.80
C LEU A 58 -9.81 -67.15 10.77
N GLY A 59 -8.48 -67.26 10.88
CA GLY A 59 -7.63 -68.07 9.99
C GLY A 59 -6.52 -67.28 9.26
N LEU A 60 -6.61 -65.94 9.23
CA LEU A 60 -5.63 -65.03 8.62
C LEU A 60 -5.30 -63.88 9.58
N GLU A 61 -5.02 -64.20 10.85
CA GLU A 61 -4.82 -63.19 11.91
C GLU A 61 -3.60 -62.27 11.64
N ILE A 62 -2.61 -62.76 10.88
CA ILE A 62 -1.35 -62.06 10.55
C ILE A 62 -1.53 -61.12 9.34
N ILE A 63 -2.40 -61.47 8.38
CA ILE A 63 -2.64 -60.74 7.11
C ILE A 63 -4.16 -60.57 6.97
N GLY A 64 -4.71 -59.53 7.60
CA GLY A 64 -6.14 -59.21 7.47
C GLY A 64 -6.54 -58.94 6.02
N THR A 65 -7.80 -59.17 5.66
CA THR A 65 -8.35 -58.89 4.32
C THR A 65 -8.47 -57.37 4.13
N ARG A 66 -8.00 -56.87 2.98
CA ARG A 66 -8.05 -55.44 2.66
C ARG A 66 -9.38 -55.08 2.02
N HIS A 67 -10.08 -54.12 2.61
CA HIS A 67 -11.30 -53.55 2.06
C HIS A 67 -11.12 -52.06 1.79
N THR A 68 -11.41 -51.65 0.55
CA THR A 68 -11.48 -50.25 0.11
C THR A 68 -12.91 -49.75 0.24
N VAL A 69 -13.12 -48.64 0.94
CA VAL A 69 -14.42 -47.96 0.95
C VAL A 69 -14.27 -46.49 0.56
N GLN A 70 -15.36 -45.90 0.09
CA GLN A 70 -15.43 -44.49 -0.25
C GLN A 70 -15.82 -43.67 0.98
N CYS A 71 -14.94 -42.74 1.36
CA CYS A 71 -15.15 -41.80 2.46
C CYS A 71 -15.47 -40.42 1.90
N VAL A 72 -16.42 -39.73 2.53
CA VAL A 72 -16.74 -38.33 2.25
C VAL A 72 -15.98 -37.45 3.23
N LEU A 73 -15.22 -36.48 2.73
CA LEU A 73 -14.39 -35.62 3.56
C LEU A 73 -15.07 -34.26 3.77
N SER A 74 -16.09 -34.23 4.63
CA SER A 74 -16.92 -33.04 4.90
C SER A 74 -16.11 -31.83 5.37
N ILE A 75 -15.01 -32.05 6.08
CA ILE A 75 -14.09 -30.98 6.51
C ILE A 75 -13.48 -30.23 5.33
N ASN A 76 -13.16 -30.93 4.24
CA ASN A 76 -12.50 -30.35 3.09
C ASN A 76 -13.45 -29.51 2.25
N LEU A 77 -14.72 -29.93 2.18
CA LEU A 77 -15.80 -29.16 1.59
C LEU A 77 -16.00 -27.83 2.36
N PHE A 78 -15.95 -27.88 3.69
CA PHE A 78 -16.05 -26.70 4.53
C PHE A 78 -14.85 -25.75 4.32
N LEU A 79 -13.63 -26.30 4.26
CA LEU A 79 -12.43 -25.52 3.97
C LEU A 79 -12.49 -24.85 2.59
N GLN A 80 -12.91 -25.58 1.55
CA GLN A 80 -13.10 -25.01 0.21
C GLN A 80 -14.08 -23.83 0.24
N ALA A 81 -15.17 -23.92 1.01
CA ALA A 81 -16.16 -22.85 1.13
C ALA A 81 -15.62 -21.62 1.88
N ILE A 82 -14.97 -21.79 3.03
CA ILE A 82 -14.43 -20.67 3.82
C ILE A 82 -13.29 -19.96 3.08
N PHE A 83 -12.39 -20.70 2.43
CA PHE A 83 -11.31 -20.08 1.64
C PHE A 83 -11.84 -19.38 0.39
N SER A 84 -12.90 -19.91 -0.23
CA SER A 84 -13.57 -19.21 -1.33
C SER A 84 -14.17 -17.88 -0.88
N PHE A 85 -14.83 -17.84 0.29
CA PHE A 85 -15.33 -16.58 0.85
C PHE A 85 -14.20 -15.61 1.17
N TYR A 86 -13.12 -16.13 1.79
CA TYR A 86 -11.94 -15.34 2.13
C TYR A 86 -11.24 -14.74 0.89
N TRP A 87 -11.22 -15.45 -0.24
CA TRP A 87 -10.67 -14.94 -1.50
C TRP A 87 -11.41 -13.69 -1.99
N PHE A 88 -12.76 -13.69 -1.96
CA PHE A 88 -13.56 -12.52 -2.33
C PHE A 88 -13.37 -11.37 -1.33
N TRP A 89 -13.26 -11.68 -0.04
CA TRP A 89 -12.95 -10.69 0.97
C TRP A 89 -11.58 -10.02 0.73
N LEU A 90 -10.54 -10.81 0.44
CA LEU A 90 -9.22 -10.30 0.12
C LEU A 90 -9.23 -9.42 -1.14
N LEU A 91 -10.02 -9.78 -2.17
CA LEU A 91 -10.19 -8.94 -3.35
C LEU A 91 -10.72 -7.55 -2.98
N LEU A 92 -11.74 -7.46 -2.12
CA LEU A 92 -12.28 -6.17 -1.66
C LEU A 92 -11.24 -5.35 -0.89
N VAL A 93 -10.51 -5.99 0.04
CA VAL A 93 -9.44 -5.35 0.79
C VAL A 93 -8.32 -4.86 -0.13
N LEU A 94 -7.96 -5.63 -1.16
CA LEU A 94 -6.95 -5.27 -2.14
C LEU A 94 -7.37 -4.04 -2.95
N LEU A 95 -8.62 -4.00 -3.44
CA LEU A 95 -9.16 -2.85 -4.18
C LEU A 95 -9.20 -1.57 -3.32
N TYR A 96 -9.59 -1.69 -2.04
CA TYR A 96 -9.58 -0.57 -1.11
C TYR A 96 -8.16 -0.04 -0.87
N ASN A 97 -7.20 -0.94 -0.62
CA ASN A 97 -5.81 -0.56 -0.42
C ASN A 97 -5.17 0.01 -1.68
N LEU A 98 -5.49 -0.52 -2.86
CA LEU A 98 -5.02 -0.02 -4.14
C LEU A 98 -5.52 1.41 -4.36
N SER A 99 -6.82 1.65 -4.14
CA SER A 99 -7.44 2.97 -4.30
C SER A 99 -6.80 4.01 -3.36
N ASN A 100 -6.64 3.66 -2.08
CA ASN A 100 -5.98 4.53 -1.12
C ASN A 100 -4.52 4.77 -1.51
N THR A 101 -3.76 3.72 -1.83
CA THR A 101 -2.35 3.85 -2.21
C THR A 101 -2.18 4.67 -3.48
N PHE A 102 -3.04 4.49 -4.49
CA PHE A 102 -3.02 5.26 -5.71
C PHE A 102 -3.35 6.73 -5.46
N HIS A 103 -4.36 7.01 -4.63
CA HIS A 103 -4.68 8.38 -4.21
C HIS A 103 -3.48 9.06 -3.52
N TRP A 104 -2.80 8.34 -2.61
CA TRP A 104 -1.54 8.82 -2.00
C TRP A 104 -0.47 9.06 -3.05
N MET A 105 -0.22 8.10 -3.94
CA MET A 105 0.80 8.22 -4.98
C MET A 105 0.56 9.41 -5.91
N VAL A 106 -0.67 9.61 -6.39
CA VAL A 106 -1.03 10.76 -7.23
C VAL A 106 -0.84 12.07 -6.47
N HIS A 107 -1.27 12.12 -5.20
CA HIS A 107 -1.11 13.31 -4.36
C HIS A 107 0.37 13.63 -4.08
N LEU A 108 1.21 12.61 -3.89
CA LEU A 108 2.65 12.73 -3.64
C LEU A 108 3.44 13.12 -4.90
N CYS A 109 3.12 12.52 -6.05
CA CYS A 109 3.80 12.81 -7.32
C CYS A 109 3.46 14.19 -7.90
N SER A 110 2.34 14.81 -7.48
CA SER A 110 1.95 16.14 -7.97
C SER A 110 2.76 17.26 -7.32
N LYS A 111 3.91 17.58 -7.92
CA LYS A 111 4.78 18.72 -7.54
C LYS A 111 4.03 20.06 -7.55
N SER A 112 3.08 20.23 -8.47
CA SER A 112 2.25 21.45 -8.55
C SER A 112 1.35 21.61 -7.32
N ASN A 113 0.72 20.51 -6.86
CA ASN A 113 -0.12 20.55 -5.67
C ASN A 113 0.73 20.75 -4.40
N SER A 114 1.97 20.25 -4.40
CA SER A 114 2.93 20.45 -3.30
C SER A 114 3.30 21.91 -3.13
N ARG A 115 3.56 22.62 -4.24
CA ARG A 115 3.82 24.06 -4.22
C ARG A 115 2.64 24.86 -3.70
N SER A 116 1.43 24.58 -4.22
CA SER A 116 0.22 25.27 -3.75
C SER A 116 -0.10 24.98 -2.28
N TYR A 117 0.22 23.78 -1.81
CA TYR A 117 0.02 23.38 -0.42
C TYR A 117 0.95 24.16 0.52
N VAL A 118 2.25 24.24 0.22
CA VAL A 118 3.23 24.98 1.03
C VAL A 118 2.90 26.47 1.04
N LEU A 119 2.60 27.05 -0.13
CA LEU A 119 2.22 28.47 -0.24
C LEU A 119 0.99 28.84 0.58
N LYS A 120 0.02 27.91 0.72
CA LYS A 120 -1.18 28.13 1.53
C LYS A 120 -0.89 28.13 3.03
N HIS A 121 0.15 27.42 3.48
CA HIS A 121 0.50 27.26 4.90
C HIS A 121 1.65 28.17 5.34
N ILE A 122 2.10 29.12 4.52
CA ILE A 122 3.02 30.17 4.96
C ILE A 122 2.19 31.40 5.32
N ARG A 123 2.47 32.00 6.48
CA ARG A 123 1.82 33.26 6.87
C ARG A 123 2.07 34.32 5.81
N GLN A 124 0.99 34.92 5.33
CA GLN A 124 1.02 35.90 4.25
C GLN A 124 1.86 37.14 4.60
N GLU A 125 1.98 37.47 5.89
CA GLU A 125 2.84 38.53 6.42
C GLU A 125 4.33 38.31 6.13
N LEU A 126 4.80 37.06 6.16
CA LEU A 126 6.21 36.73 5.86
C LEU A 126 6.53 36.79 4.36
N LEU A 127 5.50 36.69 3.52
CA LEU A 127 5.59 36.80 2.07
C LEU A 127 5.64 38.28 1.64
N LEU A 128 4.93 39.18 2.34
CA LEU A 128 4.86 40.61 2.02
C LEU A 128 6.15 41.38 2.33
N ASN A 129 6.98 40.88 3.26
CA ASN A 129 8.32 41.44 3.51
C ASN A 129 9.32 41.17 2.36
N SER A 130 8.96 40.33 1.39
CA SER A 130 9.69 40.14 0.14
C SER A 130 8.96 40.93 -0.95
N ASN A 131 9.58 42.01 -1.43
CA ASN A 131 9.14 42.94 -2.50
C ASN A 131 7.66 42.85 -2.97
N PRO A 132 6.81 43.86 -2.70
CA PRO A 132 5.37 43.83 -2.98
C PRO A 132 4.99 43.65 -4.47
N ASP A 133 5.92 43.87 -5.39
CA ASP A 133 5.69 43.79 -6.84
C ASP A 133 5.79 42.37 -7.43
N LYS A 134 6.32 41.40 -6.67
CA LYS A 134 6.42 39.99 -7.11
C LYS A 134 5.37 39.14 -6.42
N CYS A 135 4.11 39.29 -6.82
CA CYS A 135 3.01 38.51 -6.27
C CYS A 135 3.28 36.99 -6.31
N CYS A 136 3.52 36.42 -5.12
CA CYS A 136 3.16 35.12 -4.53
C CYS A 136 3.27 33.80 -5.31
N ARG A 137 3.54 33.79 -6.62
CA ARG A 137 3.58 32.56 -7.42
C ARG A 137 4.96 32.20 -7.94
N ASN A 138 5.83 33.21 -8.10
CA ASN A 138 7.16 33.06 -8.69
C ASN A 138 8.24 33.85 -7.91
N ASP A 139 8.16 33.93 -6.58
CA ASP A 139 9.31 34.41 -5.82
C ASP A 139 10.44 33.37 -5.94
N PRO A 140 11.61 33.72 -6.52
CA PRO A 140 12.74 32.80 -6.63
C PRO A 140 13.19 32.26 -5.26
N GLN A 141 13.01 33.01 -4.17
CA GLN A 141 13.35 32.54 -2.82
C GLN A 141 12.42 31.41 -2.36
N ILE A 142 11.13 31.50 -2.66
CA ILE A 142 10.16 30.44 -2.32
C ILE A 142 10.44 29.18 -3.16
N ASN A 143 10.78 29.35 -4.44
CA ASN A 143 11.15 28.22 -5.27
C ASN A 143 12.42 27.52 -4.77
N LYS A 144 13.44 28.27 -4.32
CA LYS A 144 14.62 27.70 -3.65
C LYS A 144 14.25 26.99 -2.35
N PHE A 145 13.39 27.59 -1.51
CA PHE A 145 12.91 26.96 -0.28
C PHE A 145 12.24 25.62 -0.56
N ILE A 146 11.34 25.55 -1.55
CA ILE A 146 10.60 24.34 -1.88
C ILE A 146 11.51 23.29 -2.54
N ASP A 147 12.31 23.68 -3.55
CA ASP A 147 13.05 22.73 -4.37
C ASP A 147 14.40 22.31 -3.73
N GLN A 148 15.07 23.19 -2.97
CA GLN A 148 16.41 22.92 -2.40
C GLN A 148 16.39 22.59 -0.91
N TYR A 149 15.62 23.34 -0.11
CA TYR A 149 15.61 23.17 1.35
C TYR A 149 14.61 22.09 1.80
N LEU A 150 13.35 22.21 1.38
CA LEU A 150 12.28 21.32 1.81
C LEU A 150 12.27 20.01 1.00
N GLN A 151 12.55 20.09 -0.31
CA GLN A 151 12.58 18.97 -1.24
C GLN A 151 11.27 18.15 -1.26
N THR A 152 11.22 17.08 -2.06
CA THR A 152 10.00 16.24 -2.14
C THR A 152 9.70 15.54 -0.81
N ASP A 153 10.75 15.14 -0.08
CA ASP A 153 10.63 14.40 1.17
C ASP A 153 10.16 15.27 2.34
N GLY A 154 10.63 16.53 2.45
CA GLY A 154 10.16 17.45 3.48
C GLY A 154 8.71 17.89 3.26
N ILE A 155 8.29 18.09 2.01
CA ILE A 155 6.87 18.33 1.69
C ILE A 155 6.02 17.11 2.07
N PHE A 156 6.54 15.90 1.86
CA PHE A 156 5.85 14.68 2.28
C PHE A 156 5.67 14.63 3.80
N VAL A 157 6.73 14.88 4.56
CA VAL A 157 6.67 14.90 6.03
C VAL A 157 5.70 15.97 6.52
N LEU A 158 5.74 17.18 5.94
CA LEU A 158 4.81 18.25 6.27
C LEU A 158 3.34 17.83 6.05
N ARG A 159 3.03 17.21 4.92
CA ARG A 159 1.68 16.68 4.65
C ARG A 159 1.29 15.52 5.55
N LEU A 160 2.25 14.71 6.02
CA LEU A 160 1.98 13.64 6.97
C LEU A 160 1.60 14.22 8.34
N ILE A 161 2.34 15.24 8.77
CA ILE A 161 2.07 15.96 10.01
C ILE A 161 0.70 16.65 9.95
N SER A 162 0.37 17.28 8.82
CA SER A 162 -0.89 18.01 8.64
C SER A 162 -2.14 17.13 8.69
N ARG A 163 -2.01 15.80 8.56
CA ARG A 163 -3.15 14.89 8.75
C ARG A 163 -3.46 14.63 10.23
N ASN A 164 -2.49 14.84 11.10
CA ASN A 164 -2.57 14.54 12.52
C ASN A 164 -2.69 15.80 13.38
N ILE A 165 -2.46 16.98 12.79
CA ILE A 165 -2.40 18.27 13.48
C ILE A 165 -3.33 19.26 12.77
N SER A 166 -3.81 20.29 13.48
CA SER A 166 -4.61 21.37 12.90
C SER A 166 -3.82 22.21 11.89
N ASP A 167 -4.54 22.73 10.88
CA ASP A 167 -3.98 23.59 9.83
C ASP A 167 -3.29 24.87 10.40
N ILE A 168 -3.73 25.34 11.58
CA ILE A 168 -3.15 26.51 12.26
C ILE A 168 -1.72 26.20 12.72
N VAL A 169 -1.53 25.11 13.45
CA VAL A 169 -0.21 24.70 13.95
C VAL A 169 0.70 24.32 12.76
N MET A 170 0.12 23.75 11.71
CA MET A 170 0.84 23.47 10.46
C MET A 170 1.38 24.74 9.80
N THR A 171 0.59 25.82 9.84
CA THR A 171 0.98 27.13 9.30
C THR A 171 2.12 27.75 10.11
N ASP A 172 2.09 27.62 11.43
CA ASP A 172 3.16 28.09 12.32
C ASP A 172 4.46 27.32 12.09
N LEU A 173 4.38 25.99 11.97
CA LEU A 173 5.53 25.13 11.70
C LEU A 173 6.18 25.49 10.34
N THR A 174 5.37 25.61 9.29
CA THR A 174 5.86 25.92 7.94
C THR A 174 6.47 27.32 7.88
N SER A 175 5.88 28.28 8.62
CA SER A 175 6.40 29.65 8.73
C SER A 175 7.75 29.69 9.45
N ALA A 176 7.90 28.97 10.57
CA ALA A 176 9.16 28.87 11.30
C ALA A 176 10.26 28.20 10.47
N LEU A 177 9.92 27.16 9.68
CA LEU A 177 10.87 26.54 8.75
C LEU A 177 11.36 27.52 7.67
N TYR A 178 10.46 28.36 7.15
CA TYR A 178 10.81 29.37 6.15
C TYR A 178 11.71 30.48 6.72
N GLU A 179 11.49 30.92 7.96
CA GLU A 179 12.37 31.88 8.63
C GLU A 179 13.77 31.29 8.85
N ASN A 180 13.86 30.04 9.31
CA ASN A 180 15.14 29.34 9.47
C ASN A 180 15.88 29.20 8.13
N PHE A 181 15.17 28.94 7.04
CA PHE A 181 15.75 28.93 5.70
C PHE A 181 16.34 30.30 5.33
N LYS A 182 15.64 31.41 5.58
CA LYS A 182 16.17 32.76 5.32
C LYS A 182 17.45 33.04 6.10
N ILE A 183 17.53 32.60 7.36
CA ILE A 183 18.74 32.73 8.19
C ILE A 183 19.89 31.91 7.59
N MET A 184 19.65 30.66 7.18
CA MET A 184 20.68 29.84 6.53
C MET A 184 21.13 30.43 5.19
N GLU A 185 20.20 30.96 4.38
CA GLU A 185 20.55 31.59 3.10
C GLU A 185 21.40 32.85 3.34
N SER A 186 21.11 33.67 4.35
CA SER A 186 21.92 34.85 4.67
C SER A 186 23.34 34.50 5.11
N VAL A 187 23.52 33.45 5.93
CA VAL A 187 24.86 32.96 6.34
C VAL A 187 25.64 32.41 5.14
N SER A 188 24.99 31.63 4.27
CA SER A 188 25.66 31.09 3.08
C SER A 188 26.13 32.18 2.11
N ASN A 189 25.33 33.24 1.94
CA ASN A 189 25.72 34.40 1.15
C ASN A 189 26.91 35.15 1.78
N LEU A 190 26.94 35.28 3.11
CA LEU A 190 28.08 35.88 3.81
C LEU A 190 29.37 35.08 3.59
N GLU A 191 29.34 33.76 3.76
CA GLU A 191 30.52 32.91 3.53
C GLU A 191 31.03 32.99 2.08
N SER A 192 30.12 33.03 1.10
CA SER A 192 30.50 33.19 -0.32
C SER A 192 31.18 34.54 -0.59
N SER A 193 30.73 35.61 0.08
CA SER A 193 31.33 36.95 -0.03
C SER A 193 32.71 37.02 0.63
N PHE A 194 32.89 36.35 1.78
CA PHE A 194 34.18 36.27 2.47
C PHE A 194 35.19 35.41 1.70
N SER A 195 34.75 34.32 1.06
CA SER A 195 35.60 33.48 0.21
C SER A 195 36.07 34.24 -1.05
N PHE A 196 35.20 35.05 -1.64
CA PHE A 196 35.56 35.92 -2.77
C PHE A 196 36.55 37.01 -2.35
N ALA A 197 36.34 37.66 -1.19
CA ALA A 197 37.25 38.67 -0.66
C ALA A 197 38.62 38.13 -0.25
N LYS A 198 38.76 36.81 -0.03
CA LYS A 198 40.03 36.16 0.32
C LYS A 198 40.84 35.71 -0.90
N ASN A 199 40.21 35.68 -2.08
CA ASN A 199 40.82 35.25 -3.35
C ASN A 199 41.16 36.43 -4.29
N VAL A 200 40.99 37.68 -3.81
CA VAL A 200 41.46 38.93 -4.44
C VAL A 200 42.61 39.46 -3.61
#